data_AF-A0A9X3F8Z4-F1
#
_entry.id   AF-A0A9X3F8Z4-F1
#
_cell.length_a   1.000
_cell.length_b   1.000
_cell.length_c   1.000
_cell.angle_alpha   90.00
_cell.angle_beta   90.00
_cell.angle_gamma   90.00
#
_symmetry.space_group_name_H-M   'P 1'
#
loop_
_entity.id
_entity.type
_entity.pdbx_description
1 polymer ?
#
loop_
_entity_poly.entity_id
_entity_poly.type
_entity_poly.pdbx_seq_one_letter_code
_entity_poly.pdbx_strand_id
1 'polypeptide(L)'
;MNSDSDLFFRQLDVQCVLGGFDFARAKIAWVHPHIRYGADPEEGTDKTFTGMADRMEFKAWLQPGHGFRYRCGYEVEFIAPDDADPDAIYGEDLRLSSPEEVRTDRVLAFNPLELFYTRSVEFVLKQGFPAGEFPVVLVEVKHEDDSGYQVERTYKLTATAQSCRFRVRTPRDVEGVTQYRVLYYPAMGAAIPSQWQVANESAVVLDVPFTQSFLVRVYVAEPPAELAWADVSLRYADDDRPGSYQEGRLFFDQDLKPQVWRVNAADPRQRRYEYCFTLFFNDNTELRAAEWIESDAPTLTLGRRVPMQRTVSVRPAGPSFDDVQLRDITVTLSPVDASGAATELVFEQLDQRKDFTYRAPNAVQVGYVYEVVYRWRNGRTKSVPGASPAGALLLNVPTEVA
;
A
#
# COMPACT_ATOMS: atom_id res chain seq x y z
N MET A 1 -56.12 43.80 47.79
CA MET A 1 -56.87 42.80 46.98
C MET A 1 -57.16 43.45 45.64
N ASN A 2 -56.24 43.29 44.68
CA ASN A 2 -56.33 43.83 43.33
C ASN A 2 -55.84 42.75 42.36
N SER A 3 -56.67 42.45 41.36
CA SER A 3 -56.32 42.01 40.00
C SER A 3 -55.43 40.78 39.74
N ASP A 4 -55.42 39.75 40.59
CA ASP A 4 -54.77 38.46 40.25
C ASP A 4 -55.68 37.50 39.44
N SER A 5 -56.92 37.91 39.14
CA SER A 5 -57.91 37.08 38.44
C SER A 5 -57.75 37.02 36.91
N ASP A 6 -56.82 37.76 36.32
CA ASP A 6 -56.64 37.86 34.85
C ASP A 6 -55.50 36.98 34.30
N LEU A 7 -54.83 36.20 35.15
CA LEU A 7 -53.81 35.25 34.71
C LEU A 7 -54.39 33.93 34.18
N PHE A 8 -55.66 33.62 34.49
CA PHE A 8 -56.30 32.33 34.18
C PHE A 8 -56.53 32.09 32.68
N PHE A 9 -56.52 33.12 31.85
CA PHE A 9 -56.78 33.02 30.41
C PHE A 9 -55.55 33.34 29.54
N ARG A 10 -54.36 33.35 30.11
CA ARG A 10 -53.15 33.58 29.33
C ARG A 10 -52.58 32.28 28.80
N GLN A 11 -52.23 32.28 27.53
CA GLN A 11 -51.64 31.14 26.83
C GLN A 11 -50.16 31.43 26.54
N LEU A 12 -49.31 30.42 26.75
CA LEU A 12 -47.98 30.35 26.17
C LEU A 12 -48.13 29.90 24.72
N ASP A 13 -47.62 30.72 23.80
CA ASP A 13 -47.61 30.44 22.37
C ASP A 13 -46.15 30.53 21.88
N VAL A 14 -45.63 29.39 21.42
CA VAL A 14 -44.25 29.25 20.96
C VAL A 14 -44.27 28.78 19.52
N GLN A 15 -43.76 29.61 18.62
CA GLN A 15 -43.55 29.27 17.23
C GLN A 15 -42.21 28.53 17.09
N CYS A 16 -42.28 27.28 16.65
CA CYS A 16 -41.09 26.46 16.40
C CYS A 16 -40.70 26.52 14.92
N VAL A 17 -39.43 26.80 14.67
CA VAL A 17 -38.86 26.94 13.32
C VAL A 17 -37.50 26.25 13.24
N LEU A 18 -37.03 25.99 12.02
CA LEU A 18 -35.71 25.42 11.75
C LEU A 18 -34.71 26.52 11.38
N GLY A 19 -33.48 26.42 11.90
CA GLY A 19 -32.42 27.41 11.73
C GLY A 19 -31.62 27.25 10.44
N GLY A 20 -32.10 27.77 9.32
CA GLY A 20 -31.29 28.07 8.13
C GLY A 20 -30.40 26.97 7.51
N PHE A 21 -30.71 25.67 7.68
CA PHE A 21 -29.91 24.57 7.15
C PHE A 21 -30.65 23.78 6.05
N ASP A 22 -29.93 22.93 5.31
CA ASP A 22 -30.49 22.12 4.22
C ASP A 22 -30.55 20.65 4.63
N PHE A 23 -31.77 20.11 4.79
CA PHE A 23 -32.04 18.72 5.15
C PHE A 23 -31.42 17.74 4.16
N ALA A 24 -31.55 18.00 2.86
CA ALA A 24 -31.05 17.12 1.81
C ALA A 24 -29.53 17.06 1.84
N ARG A 25 -28.88 18.23 2.02
CA ARG A 25 -27.41 18.30 2.12
C ARG A 25 -26.88 17.61 3.38
N ALA A 26 -27.58 17.73 4.50
CA ALA A 26 -27.20 17.11 5.77
C ALA A 26 -27.67 15.66 5.92
N LYS A 27 -28.42 15.12 4.93
CA LYS A 27 -29.06 13.81 4.96
C LYS A 27 -29.92 13.61 6.23
N ILE A 28 -30.65 14.64 6.63
CA ILE A 28 -31.59 14.58 7.76
C ILE A 28 -32.94 14.08 7.25
N ALA A 29 -33.47 13.05 7.88
CA ALA A 29 -34.81 12.51 7.59
C ALA A 29 -35.88 13.37 8.27
N TRP A 30 -35.70 13.67 9.56
CA TRP A 30 -36.59 14.56 10.31
C TRP A 30 -35.95 15.14 11.57
N VAL A 31 -36.60 16.17 12.12
CA VAL A 31 -36.29 16.75 13.43
C VAL A 31 -37.56 16.68 14.31
N HIS A 32 -37.47 16.09 15.50
CA HIS A 32 -38.59 15.95 16.43
C HIS A 32 -38.36 16.82 17.66
N PRO A 33 -39.08 17.94 17.81
CA PRO A 33 -39.00 18.76 19.00
C PRO A 33 -39.60 18.09 20.24
N HIS A 34 -38.93 18.25 21.36
CA HIS A 34 -39.42 17.90 22.69
C HIS A 34 -39.67 19.20 23.44
N ILE A 35 -40.92 19.54 23.75
CA ILE A 35 -41.27 20.77 24.50
C ILE A 35 -42.13 20.37 25.69
N ARG A 36 -41.70 20.79 26.88
CA ARG A 36 -42.37 20.47 28.15
C ARG A 36 -42.66 21.76 28.90
N TYR A 37 -43.90 21.91 29.33
CA TYR A 37 -44.35 23.07 30.10
C TYR A 37 -45.04 22.62 31.40
N GLY A 38 -44.59 23.15 32.53
CA GLY A 38 -45.19 22.82 33.82
C GLY A 38 -44.89 21.41 34.32
N ALA A 39 -45.86 20.82 35.02
CA ALA A 39 -45.83 19.43 35.49
C ALA A 39 -46.52 18.45 34.52
N ASP A 40 -47.06 18.96 33.41
CA ASP A 40 -47.74 18.11 32.44
C ASP A 40 -46.73 17.15 31.80
N PRO A 41 -47.09 15.86 31.64
CA PRO A 41 -46.30 14.97 30.83
C PRO A 41 -46.17 15.62 29.44
N GLU A 42 -45.00 15.44 28.84
CA GLU A 42 -44.67 15.91 27.50
C GLU A 42 -45.91 15.86 26.60
N GLU A 43 -46.47 17.03 26.26
CA GLU A 43 -47.39 17.14 25.14
C GLU A 43 -46.51 16.91 23.91
N GLY A 44 -46.22 15.64 23.66
CA GLY A 44 -45.53 15.18 22.48
C GLY A 44 -46.34 15.71 21.31
N THR A 45 -45.88 16.79 20.72
CA THR A 45 -46.31 17.10 19.38
C THR A 45 -45.78 15.94 18.56
N ASP A 46 -46.65 15.02 18.11
CA ASP A 46 -46.33 13.96 17.13
C ASP A 46 -45.86 14.54 15.77
N LYS A 47 -45.61 15.85 15.72
CA LYS A 47 -45.17 16.61 14.57
C LYS A 47 -43.66 16.64 14.54
N THR A 48 -43.12 16.18 13.43
CA THR A 48 -41.71 16.32 13.08
C THR A 48 -41.57 17.37 11.99
N PHE A 49 -40.40 18.00 11.92
CA PHE A 49 -40.01 18.78 10.75
C PHE A 49 -39.32 17.85 9.74
N THR A 50 -39.82 17.84 8.51
CA THR A 50 -39.25 17.08 7.37
C THR A 50 -38.62 18.01 6.33
N GLY A 51 -38.82 19.32 6.45
CA GLY A 51 -38.14 20.32 5.63
C GLY A 51 -38.25 21.74 6.17
N MET A 52 -37.51 22.66 5.55
CA MET A 52 -37.37 24.05 6.01
C MET A 52 -38.64 24.90 5.93
N ALA A 53 -39.66 24.46 5.19
CA ALA A 53 -40.95 25.14 5.10
C ALA A 53 -41.87 24.79 6.29
N ASP A 54 -41.58 23.69 6.99
CA ASP A 54 -42.42 23.20 8.07
C ASP A 54 -42.41 24.18 9.25
N ARG A 55 -43.59 24.39 9.82
CA ARG A 55 -43.80 25.27 10.97
C ARG A 55 -44.63 24.52 11.99
N MET A 56 -44.27 24.68 13.25
CA MET A 56 -45.02 24.11 14.36
C MET A 56 -45.33 25.20 15.37
N GLU A 57 -46.49 25.10 16.00
CA GLU A 57 -46.94 25.98 17.07
C GLU A 57 -47.17 25.11 18.30
N PHE A 58 -46.54 25.48 19.41
CA PHE A 58 -46.76 24.88 20.72
C PHE A 58 -47.56 25.84 21.59
N LYS A 59 -48.64 25.33 22.18
CA LYS A 59 -49.68 26.14 22.81
C LYS A 59 -50.10 25.51 24.13
N ALA A 60 -49.84 26.19 25.24
CA ALA A 60 -50.18 25.70 26.57
C ALA A 60 -50.83 26.80 27.43
N TRP A 61 -51.77 26.46 28.30
CA TRP A 61 -52.32 27.41 29.27
C TRP A 61 -51.30 27.72 30.35
N LEU A 62 -51.14 29.00 30.73
CA LEU A 62 -50.14 29.38 31.74
C LEU A 62 -50.43 28.72 33.09
N GLN A 63 -49.44 27.99 33.62
CA GLN A 63 -49.50 27.40 34.96
C GLN A 63 -48.92 28.37 36.00
N PRO A 64 -49.61 28.59 37.14
CA PRO A 64 -49.09 29.40 38.24
C PRO A 64 -47.70 28.90 38.69
N GLY A 65 -46.76 29.82 38.89
CA GLY A 65 -45.39 29.52 39.33
C GLY A 65 -44.38 29.20 38.21
N HIS A 66 -44.83 28.73 37.05
CA HIS A 66 -43.94 28.45 35.90
C HIS A 66 -43.73 29.67 34.99
N GLY A 67 -44.73 30.56 34.89
CA GLY A 67 -44.65 31.73 34.01
C GLY A 67 -44.49 31.31 32.55
N PHE A 68 -43.68 32.03 31.75
CA PHE A 68 -43.40 31.65 30.35
C PHE A 68 -42.19 30.70 30.20
N ARG A 69 -41.72 30.08 31.30
CA ARG A 69 -40.57 29.16 31.24
C ARG A 69 -41.04 27.77 30.83
N TYR A 70 -40.41 27.23 29.80
CA TYR A 70 -40.61 25.86 29.33
C TYR A 70 -39.25 25.20 29.13
N ARG A 71 -39.21 23.87 29.15
CA ARG A 71 -38.05 23.07 28.77
C ARG A 71 -38.19 22.65 27.31
N CYS A 72 -37.10 22.70 26.56
CA CYS A 72 -37.08 22.21 25.20
C CYS A 72 -35.79 21.48 24.86
N GLY A 73 -35.92 20.49 23.99
CA GLY A 73 -34.83 19.81 23.28
C GLY A 73 -35.37 19.32 21.94
N TYR A 74 -34.58 18.56 21.19
CA TYR A 74 -35.03 17.93 19.95
C TYR A 74 -34.18 16.70 19.61
N GLU A 75 -34.80 15.75 18.93
CA GLU A 75 -34.12 14.61 18.30
C GLU A 75 -34.00 14.85 16.79
N VAL A 76 -32.93 14.36 16.17
CA VAL A 76 -32.68 14.43 14.74
C VAL A 76 -32.46 13.02 14.25
N GLU A 77 -33.29 12.54 13.33
CA GLU A 77 -33.03 11.29 12.61
C GLU A 77 -32.45 11.57 11.24
N PHE A 78 -31.49 10.74 10.83
CA PHE A 78 -30.78 10.86 9.57
C PHE A 78 -31.18 9.74 8.60
N ILE A 79 -31.11 10.05 7.31
CA ILE A 79 -31.29 9.07 6.23
C ILE A 79 -30.10 8.11 6.28
N ALA A 80 -30.37 6.81 6.30
CA ALA A 80 -29.33 5.78 6.24
C ALA A 80 -28.49 5.95 4.95
N PRO A 81 -27.16 5.83 5.03
CA PRO A 81 -26.31 5.98 3.87
C PRO A 81 -26.58 4.88 2.83
N ASP A 82 -26.61 5.27 1.56
CA ASP A 82 -26.63 4.35 0.42
C ASP A 82 -25.21 4.28 -0.16
N ASP A 83 -24.61 3.09 -0.19
CA ASP A 83 -23.25 2.89 -0.70
C ASP A 83 -23.14 3.20 -2.22
N ALA A 84 -24.27 3.27 -2.93
CA ALA A 84 -24.31 3.71 -4.32
C ALA A 84 -24.31 5.24 -4.49
N ASP A 85 -24.61 6.00 -3.43
CA ASP A 85 -24.60 7.46 -3.44
C ASP A 85 -23.17 7.99 -3.19
N PRO A 86 -22.52 8.65 -4.17
CA PRO A 86 -21.19 9.22 -3.99
C PRO A 86 -21.14 10.36 -2.94
N ASP A 87 -22.30 10.87 -2.52
CA ASP A 87 -22.46 11.91 -1.51
C ASP A 87 -22.99 11.38 -0.17
N ALA A 88 -23.03 10.05 0.03
CA ALA A 88 -23.42 9.42 1.29
C ALA A 88 -22.61 9.97 2.48
N ILE A 89 -23.29 10.12 3.62
CA ILE A 89 -22.68 10.51 4.89
C ILE A 89 -22.87 9.37 5.87
N TYR A 90 -21.77 8.76 6.29
CA TYR A 90 -21.78 7.63 7.23
C TYR A 90 -21.81 8.14 8.68
N GLY A 91 -22.30 7.33 9.62
CA GLY A 91 -22.29 7.61 11.06
C GLY A 91 -22.95 6.48 11.83
N GLU A 92 -22.53 6.25 13.08
CA GLU A 92 -23.14 5.24 13.98
C GLU A 92 -24.58 5.59 14.27
N ASP A 93 -24.75 6.81 14.77
CA ASP A 93 -26.00 7.33 15.23
C ASP A 93 -26.81 7.84 14.04
N LEU A 94 -27.82 7.06 13.68
CA LEU A 94 -28.91 7.56 12.85
C LEU A 94 -29.80 8.54 13.61
N ARG A 95 -29.61 8.70 14.93
CA ARG A 95 -30.40 9.57 15.80
C ARG A 95 -29.52 10.32 16.79
N LEU A 96 -29.66 11.64 16.86
CA LEU A 96 -28.97 12.47 17.87
C LEU A 96 -29.99 13.30 18.63
N SER A 97 -29.78 13.46 19.94
CA SER A 97 -30.63 14.28 20.80
C SER A 97 -29.87 15.50 21.30
N SER A 98 -30.52 16.66 21.27
CA SER A 98 -30.01 17.84 21.93
C SER A 98 -30.16 17.71 23.45
N PRO A 99 -29.30 18.38 24.25
CA PRO A 99 -29.59 18.56 25.66
C PRO A 99 -30.93 19.32 25.84
N GLU A 100 -31.61 19.07 26.97
CA GLU A 100 -32.75 19.89 27.38
C GLU A 100 -32.27 21.25 27.89
N GLU A 101 -32.95 22.31 27.47
CA GLU A 101 -32.70 23.68 27.90
C GLU A 101 -33.97 24.37 28.40
N VAL A 102 -33.84 25.31 29.33
CA VAL A 102 -34.97 26.16 29.78
C VAL A 102 -34.96 27.46 28.99
N ARG A 103 -36.09 27.76 28.33
CA ARG A 103 -36.26 28.95 27.48
C ARG A 103 -37.51 29.74 27.88
N THR A 104 -37.56 30.99 27.44
CA THR A 104 -38.73 31.89 27.59
C THR A 104 -39.13 32.56 26.28
N ASP A 105 -38.50 32.14 25.18
CA ASP A 105 -38.68 32.75 23.86
C ASP A 105 -40.04 32.39 23.29
N ARG A 106 -40.62 33.26 22.47
CA ARG A 106 -41.85 32.95 21.72
C ARG A 106 -41.57 32.36 20.34
N VAL A 107 -40.32 32.40 19.91
CA VAL A 107 -39.86 31.77 18.67
C VAL A 107 -38.68 30.89 19.04
N LEU A 108 -38.86 29.59 18.89
CA LEU A 108 -37.84 28.58 19.17
C LEU A 108 -37.27 28.08 17.85
N ALA A 109 -35.99 28.39 17.61
CA ALA A 109 -35.27 27.92 16.43
C ALA A 109 -34.44 26.69 16.78
N PHE A 110 -34.63 25.59 16.06
CA PHE A 110 -33.83 24.37 16.19
C PHE A 110 -32.73 24.31 15.13
N ASN A 111 -31.49 24.02 15.54
CA ASN A 111 -30.34 23.95 14.66
C ASN A 111 -29.55 22.62 14.84
N PRO A 112 -29.97 21.54 14.17
CA PRO A 112 -29.31 20.23 14.19
C PRO A 112 -27.81 20.24 13.96
N LEU A 113 -27.27 21.22 13.23
CA LEU A 113 -25.83 21.32 12.98
C LEU A 113 -25.02 21.59 14.25
N GLU A 114 -25.68 21.93 15.37
CA GLU A 114 -25.05 22.04 16.68
C GLU A 114 -24.80 20.68 17.34
N LEU A 115 -25.43 19.59 16.87
CA LEU A 115 -25.27 18.25 17.48
C LEU A 115 -24.11 17.46 16.89
N PHE A 116 -23.70 17.78 15.66
CA PHE A 116 -22.67 17.04 14.95
C PHE A 116 -21.77 17.93 14.11
N TYR A 117 -20.66 17.38 13.66
CA TYR A 117 -19.92 17.89 12.50
C TYR A 117 -19.82 16.81 11.43
N THR A 118 -19.59 17.23 10.18
CA THR A 118 -19.29 16.31 9.09
C THR A 118 -17.83 16.45 8.73
N ARG A 119 -17.05 15.40 8.94
CA ARG A 119 -15.69 15.30 8.39
C ARG A 119 -15.78 14.83 6.95
N SER A 120 -15.15 15.57 6.05
CA SER A 120 -15.12 15.26 4.62
C SER A 120 -13.67 15.23 4.17
N VAL A 121 -13.24 14.09 3.62
CA VAL A 121 -11.92 13.92 3.01
C VAL A 121 -12.12 13.59 1.53
N GLU A 122 -11.60 14.46 0.67
CA GLU A 122 -11.57 14.23 -0.77
C GLU A 122 -10.23 13.60 -1.17
N PHE A 123 -10.26 12.49 -1.90
CA PHE A 123 -9.07 11.86 -2.45
C PHE A 123 -9.04 12.15 -3.94
N VAL A 124 -7.93 12.71 -4.43
CA VAL A 124 -7.82 13.18 -5.82
C VAL A 124 -6.53 12.66 -6.43
N LEU A 125 -6.58 12.06 -7.62
CA LEU A 125 -5.37 11.72 -8.37
C LEU A 125 -4.64 13.00 -8.76
N LYS A 126 -3.32 13.04 -8.55
CA LYS A 126 -2.46 14.17 -8.92
C LYS A 126 -2.61 14.52 -10.40
N GLN A 127 -2.54 15.80 -10.74
CA GLN A 127 -2.53 16.22 -12.15
C GLN A 127 -1.37 15.54 -12.90
N GLY A 128 -1.69 14.91 -14.04
CA GLY A 128 -0.73 14.14 -14.83
C GLY A 128 -0.48 12.71 -14.33
N PHE A 129 -1.33 12.21 -13.42
CA PHE A 129 -1.26 10.83 -12.95
C PHE A 129 -1.23 9.84 -14.14
N PRO A 130 -0.29 8.88 -14.19
CA PRO A 130 -0.10 7.99 -15.33
C PRO A 130 -1.15 6.86 -15.31
N ALA A 131 -2.40 7.19 -15.62
CA ALA A 131 -3.52 6.24 -15.62
C ALA A 131 -3.37 5.10 -16.64
N GLY A 132 -2.47 5.23 -17.63
CA GLY A 132 -2.10 4.12 -18.51
C GLY A 132 -1.24 3.06 -17.81
N GLU A 133 -0.40 3.46 -16.85
CA GLU A 133 0.39 2.54 -16.03
C GLU A 133 -0.44 1.99 -14.87
N PHE A 134 -1.30 2.82 -14.26
CA PHE A 134 -2.19 2.45 -13.15
C PHE A 134 -3.65 2.71 -13.52
N PRO A 135 -4.30 1.82 -14.30
CA PRO A 135 -5.68 2.01 -14.76
C PRO A 135 -6.70 2.03 -13.62
N VAL A 136 -6.39 1.40 -12.49
CA VAL A 136 -7.27 1.34 -11.32
C VAL A 136 -6.47 1.67 -10.06
N VAL A 137 -7.00 2.60 -9.28
CA VAL A 137 -6.49 2.96 -7.95
C VAL A 137 -7.63 2.76 -6.97
N LEU A 138 -7.46 1.90 -5.97
CA LEU A 138 -8.44 1.74 -4.90
C LEU A 138 -8.00 2.53 -3.67
N VAL A 139 -8.87 3.37 -3.15
CA VAL A 139 -8.66 4.10 -1.90
C VAL A 139 -9.48 3.43 -0.84
N GLU A 140 -8.81 2.73 0.07
CA GLU A 140 -9.44 2.16 1.25
C GLU A 140 -9.36 3.19 2.37
N VAL A 141 -10.49 3.54 2.93
CA VAL A 141 -10.64 4.55 3.98
C VAL A 141 -11.32 3.89 5.15
N LYS A 142 -10.80 4.12 6.34
CA LYS A 142 -11.49 3.75 7.58
C LYS A 142 -11.55 4.94 8.52
N HIS A 143 -12.65 5.03 9.25
CA HIS A 143 -12.84 5.99 10.31
C HIS A 143 -13.11 5.24 11.60
N GLU A 144 -12.48 5.69 12.68
CA GLU A 144 -12.68 5.21 14.04
C GLU A 144 -12.77 6.41 14.97
N ASP A 145 -13.71 6.41 15.89
CA ASP A 145 -13.90 7.47 16.87
C ASP A 145 -13.89 6.96 18.30
N ASP A 146 -13.91 7.90 19.26
CA ASP A 146 -13.80 7.58 20.69
C ASP A 146 -15.04 6.88 21.27
N SER A 147 -16.19 6.84 20.55
CA SER A 147 -17.33 6.02 20.95
C SER A 147 -17.14 4.54 20.60
N GLY A 148 -16.14 4.24 19.75
CA GLY A 148 -15.90 2.91 19.20
C GLY A 148 -16.61 2.68 17.87
N TYR A 149 -17.22 3.70 17.26
CA TYR A 149 -17.78 3.58 15.92
C TYR A 149 -16.65 3.34 14.92
N GLN A 150 -16.86 2.38 14.03
CA GLN A 150 -15.93 2.08 12.94
C GLN A 150 -16.69 1.96 11.62
N VAL A 151 -16.17 2.62 10.58
CA VAL A 151 -16.66 2.46 9.22
C VAL A 151 -15.49 2.34 8.25
N GLU A 152 -15.56 1.35 7.37
CA GLU A 152 -14.58 1.12 6.31
C GLU A 152 -15.24 1.21 4.94
N ARG A 153 -14.57 1.85 3.98
CA ARG A 153 -15.04 2.01 2.59
C ARG A 153 -13.90 1.90 1.60
N THR A 154 -14.22 1.44 0.40
CA THR A 154 -13.28 1.34 -0.72
C THR A 154 -13.83 2.12 -1.91
N TYR A 155 -13.07 3.10 -2.37
CA TYR A 155 -13.39 3.90 -3.53
C TYR A 155 -12.51 3.52 -4.71
N LYS A 156 -13.09 3.46 -5.91
CA LYS A 156 -12.36 3.19 -7.14
C LYS A 156 -12.12 4.48 -7.91
N LEU A 157 -10.85 4.83 -8.08
CA LEU A 157 -10.41 5.91 -8.95
C LEU A 157 -9.87 5.35 -10.28
N THR A 158 -10.12 6.08 -11.36
CA THR A 158 -9.74 5.74 -12.74
C THR A 158 -9.42 7.01 -13.51
N ALA A 159 -9.02 6.89 -14.78
CA ALA A 159 -8.81 8.05 -15.66
C ALA A 159 -10.03 8.97 -15.78
N THR A 160 -11.25 8.42 -15.71
CA THR A 160 -12.52 9.17 -15.83
C THR A 160 -13.13 9.56 -14.48
N ALA A 161 -12.79 8.85 -13.41
CA ALA A 161 -13.20 9.13 -12.04
C ALA A 161 -11.96 9.42 -11.20
N GLN A 162 -11.46 10.66 -11.31
CA GLN A 162 -10.16 11.05 -10.74
C GLN A 162 -10.25 11.47 -9.27
N SER A 163 -11.45 11.61 -8.71
CA SER A 163 -11.65 11.88 -7.30
C SER A 163 -12.82 11.11 -6.70
N CYS A 164 -12.76 10.95 -5.39
CA CYS A 164 -13.85 10.44 -4.56
C CYS A 164 -13.86 11.20 -3.24
N ARG A 165 -14.99 11.17 -2.53
CA ARG A 165 -15.14 11.86 -1.25
C ARG A 165 -15.68 10.90 -0.20
N PHE A 166 -14.98 10.81 0.91
CA PHE A 166 -15.44 10.13 2.11
C PHE A 166 -16.03 11.16 3.07
N ARG A 167 -17.26 10.93 3.53
CA ARG A 167 -17.93 11.78 4.51
C ARG A 167 -18.42 10.97 5.69
N VAL A 168 -18.10 11.42 6.89
CA VAL A 168 -18.58 10.82 8.13
C VAL A 168 -19.13 11.93 9.02
N ARG A 169 -20.28 11.64 9.64
CA ARG A 169 -20.90 12.43 10.68
C ARG A 169 -20.41 11.90 12.02
N THR A 170 -19.98 12.81 12.87
CA THR A 170 -19.56 12.51 14.24
C THR A 170 -20.24 13.49 15.20
N PRO A 171 -20.73 13.04 16.37
CA PRO A 171 -21.19 13.93 17.43
C PRO A 171 -20.11 14.98 17.79
N ARG A 172 -20.52 16.19 18.20
CA ARG A 172 -19.57 17.30 18.41
C ARG A 172 -18.54 17.07 19.52
N ASP A 173 -18.88 16.23 20.47
CA ASP A 173 -18.10 15.90 21.66
C ASP A 173 -17.25 14.63 21.50
N VAL A 174 -17.29 14.00 20.33
CA VAL A 174 -16.52 12.80 20.00
C VAL A 174 -15.45 13.13 18.98
N GLU A 175 -14.19 12.83 19.31
CA GLU A 175 -13.08 12.91 18.37
C GLU A 175 -12.98 11.62 17.56
N GLY A 176 -12.56 11.73 16.30
CA GLY A 176 -12.34 10.59 15.44
C GLY A 176 -11.17 10.75 14.49
N VAL A 177 -10.60 9.63 14.07
CA VAL A 177 -9.43 9.55 13.19
C VAL A 177 -9.85 8.90 11.88
N THR A 178 -9.55 9.57 10.77
CA THR A 178 -9.72 9.00 9.43
C THR A 178 -8.36 8.53 8.93
N GLN A 179 -8.26 7.24 8.64
CA GLN A 179 -7.07 6.63 8.04
C GLN A 179 -7.40 6.17 6.62
N TYR A 180 -6.38 6.13 5.76
CA TYR A 180 -6.52 5.61 4.42
C TYR A 180 -5.28 4.84 3.99
N ARG A 181 -5.46 3.92 3.04
CA ARG A 181 -4.38 3.35 2.25
C ARG A 181 -4.83 3.24 0.79
N VAL A 182 -3.85 3.16 -0.10
CA VAL A 182 -4.09 3.14 -1.54
C VAL A 182 -3.53 1.86 -2.12
N LEU A 183 -4.33 1.17 -2.94
CA LEU A 183 -3.90 0.01 -3.71
C LEU A 183 -3.82 0.43 -5.16
N TYR A 184 -2.60 0.46 -5.69
CA TYR A 184 -2.35 0.76 -7.10
C TYR A 184 -2.37 -0.54 -7.89
N TYR A 185 -3.25 -0.65 -8.88
CA TYR A 185 -3.29 -1.80 -9.78
C TYR A 185 -2.58 -1.41 -11.07
N PRO A 186 -1.35 -1.88 -11.31
CA PRO A 186 -0.66 -1.61 -12.56
C PRO A 186 -1.37 -2.31 -13.73
N ALA A 187 -1.17 -1.82 -14.95
CA ALA A 187 -1.71 -2.44 -16.17
C ALA A 187 -1.21 -3.88 -16.36
N MET A 188 -0.02 -4.18 -15.82
CA MET A 188 0.56 -5.51 -15.74
C MET A 188 1.16 -5.71 -14.34
N GLY A 189 0.80 -6.79 -13.65
CA GLY A 189 1.37 -7.15 -12.36
C GLY A 189 0.36 -7.22 -11.22
N ALA A 190 0.87 -7.39 -10.00
CA ALA A 190 0.08 -7.45 -8.78
C ALA A 190 -0.23 -6.06 -8.23
N ALA A 191 -1.28 -5.96 -7.40
CA ALA A 191 -1.61 -4.72 -6.71
C ALA A 191 -0.48 -4.30 -5.75
N ILE A 192 -0.22 -2.99 -5.67
CA ILE A 192 0.84 -2.39 -4.88
C ILE A 192 0.17 -1.62 -3.73
N PRO A 193 0.11 -2.18 -2.51
CA PRO A 193 -0.53 -1.52 -1.38
C PRO A 193 0.40 -0.47 -0.77
N SER A 194 -0.17 0.69 -0.40
CA SER A 194 0.49 1.64 0.49
C SER A 194 0.29 1.24 1.96
N GLN A 195 1.10 1.83 2.84
CA GLN A 195 0.82 1.80 4.28
C GLN A 195 -0.41 2.65 4.61
N TRP A 196 -1.05 2.35 5.74
CA TRP A 196 -2.09 3.19 6.33
C TRP A 196 -1.51 4.54 6.76
N GLN A 197 -2.22 5.61 6.41
CA GLN A 197 -1.85 6.99 6.71
C GLN A 197 -3.05 7.72 7.31
N VAL A 198 -2.81 8.73 8.15
CA VAL A 198 -3.86 9.58 8.71
C VAL A 198 -4.19 10.71 7.74
N ALA A 199 -5.48 10.89 7.43
CA ALA A 199 -5.96 12.01 6.63
C ALA A 199 -6.15 13.26 7.51
N ASN A 200 -5.07 14.05 7.64
CA ASN A 200 -5.06 15.30 8.41
C ASN A 200 -5.67 16.49 7.65
N GLU A 201 -5.79 16.37 6.32
CA GLU A 201 -6.29 17.42 5.43
C GLU A 201 -7.69 17.08 4.90
N SER A 202 -8.42 18.10 4.46
CA SER A 202 -9.74 17.91 3.81
C SER A 202 -9.63 17.37 2.39
N ALA A 203 -8.44 17.42 1.80
CA ALA A 203 -8.13 16.83 0.50
C ALA A 203 -6.78 16.11 0.57
N VAL A 204 -6.69 14.92 -0.01
CA VAL A 204 -5.48 14.12 -0.10
C VAL A 204 -5.18 13.91 -1.59
N VAL A 205 -4.04 14.45 -2.03
CA VAL A 205 -3.55 14.25 -3.39
C VAL A 205 -2.80 12.93 -3.47
N LEU A 206 -3.32 12.01 -4.27
CA LEU A 206 -2.75 10.69 -4.51
C LEU A 206 -1.77 10.78 -5.68
N ASP A 207 -0.50 10.52 -5.40
CA ASP A 207 0.56 10.42 -6.40
C ASP A 207 0.89 8.94 -6.69
N VAL A 208 1.76 8.69 -7.66
CA VAL A 208 2.28 7.34 -7.88
C VAL A 208 3.01 6.80 -6.63
N PRO A 209 2.94 5.49 -6.35
CA PRO A 209 3.57 4.90 -5.17
C PRO A 209 5.10 5.00 -5.18
N PHE A 210 5.70 5.29 -6.35
CA PHE A 210 7.13 5.37 -6.54
C PHE A 210 7.50 6.79 -7.00
N THR A 211 8.02 7.59 -6.07
CA THR A 211 8.55 8.93 -6.40
C THR A 211 9.88 8.86 -7.13
N GLN A 212 10.54 7.70 -7.10
CA GLN A 212 11.86 7.50 -7.64
C GLN A 212 11.86 6.30 -8.60
N SER A 213 12.61 6.43 -9.68
CA SER A 213 12.83 5.34 -10.63
C SER A 213 14.28 5.39 -11.09
N PHE A 214 14.79 4.24 -11.53
CA PHE A 214 16.06 4.18 -12.26
C PHE A 214 15.85 3.51 -13.61
N LEU A 215 16.79 3.77 -14.51
CA LEU A 215 16.76 3.26 -15.87
C LEU A 215 17.90 2.25 -16.03
N VAL A 216 17.59 1.07 -16.54
CA VAL A 216 18.55 0.09 -17.01
C VAL A 216 18.62 0.19 -18.52
N ARG A 217 19.73 0.69 -19.06
CA ARG A 217 19.97 0.74 -20.51
C ARG A 217 20.61 -0.56 -20.94
N VAL A 218 20.01 -1.25 -21.90
CA VAL A 218 20.49 -2.54 -22.37
C VAL A 218 21.02 -2.39 -23.80
N TYR A 219 22.27 -2.83 -24.00
CA TYR A 219 22.97 -2.84 -25.28
C TYR A 219 23.33 -4.28 -25.65
N VAL A 220 23.19 -4.63 -26.91
CA VAL A 220 23.69 -5.89 -27.47
C VAL A 220 24.93 -5.56 -28.30
N ALA A 221 26.10 -5.92 -27.80
CA ALA A 221 27.41 -5.67 -28.39
C ALA A 221 27.81 -6.76 -29.39
N GLU A 222 26.87 -7.19 -30.23
CA GLU A 222 27.11 -8.09 -31.35
C GLU A 222 27.04 -7.32 -32.67
N PRO A 223 27.74 -7.76 -33.73
CA PRO A 223 27.53 -7.22 -35.06
C PRO A 223 26.09 -7.49 -35.53
N PRO A 224 25.34 -6.48 -36.02
CA PRO A 224 23.99 -6.66 -36.57
C PRO A 224 23.86 -7.77 -37.61
N ALA A 225 24.91 -7.97 -38.42
CA ALA A 225 24.95 -8.99 -39.46
C ALA A 225 25.06 -10.43 -38.92
N GLU A 226 25.46 -10.60 -37.65
CA GLU A 226 25.66 -11.91 -37.03
C GLU A 226 24.50 -12.32 -36.12
N LEU A 227 23.77 -11.35 -35.55
CA LEU A 227 22.64 -11.61 -34.66
C LEU A 227 21.33 -11.71 -35.43
N ALA A 228 20.53 -12.73 -35.14
CA ALA A 228 19.16 -12.83 -35.63
C ALA A 228 18.21 -12.03 -34.74
N TRP A 229 18.27 -12.27 -33.42
CA TRP A 229 17.48 -11.58 -32.41
C TRP A 229 18.08 -11.75 -31.00
N ALA A 230 17.69 -10.88 -30.08
CA ALA A 230 17.96 -11.03 -28.65
C ALA A 230 16.68 -10.90 -27.83
N ASP A 231 16.57 -11.71 -26.80
CA ASP A 231 15.54 -11.61 -25.77
C ASP A 231 16.20 -11.43 -24.41
N VAL A 232 15.79 -10.39 -23.69
CA VAL A 232 16.34 -10.04 -22.37
C VAL A 232 15.19 -9.92 -21.40
N SER A 233 15.19 -10.80 -20.41
CA SER A 233 14.27 -10.73 -19.27
C SER A 233 15.00 -10.09 -18.09
N LEU A 234 14.38 -9.09 -17.48
CA LEU A 234 14.87 -8.39 -16.31
C LEU A 234 13.84 -8.52 -15.20
N ARG A 235 14.30 -8.61 -13.95
CA ARG A 235 13.43 -8.55 -12.78
C ARG A 235 14.08 -7.77 -11.65
N TYR A 236 13.26 -7.07 -10.89
CA TYR A 236 13.66 -6.29 -9.74
C TYR A 236 12.78 -6.67 -8.57
N ALA A 237 13.39 -6.90 -7.41
CA ALA A 237 12.72 -7.09 -6.14
C ALA A 237 13.49 -6.30 -5.08
N ASP A 238 12.75 -5.57 -4.26
CA ASP A 238 13.24 -4.95 -3.04
C ASP A 238 12.73 -5.82 -1.88
N ASP A 239 13.65 -6.56 -1.28
CA ASP A 239 13.37 -7.51 -0.18
C ASP A 239 12.81 -6.79 1.07
N ASP A 240 13.10 -5.49 1.24
CA ASP A 240 12.61 -4.70 2.37
C ASP A 240 11.15 -4.27 2.18
N ARG A 241 10.59 -4.42 0.97
CA ARG A 241 9.22 -4.00 0.64
C ARG A 241 8.43 -5.07 -0.12
N PRO A 242 7.40 -5.65 0.52
CA PRO A 242 6.47 -6.55 -0.16
C PRO A 242 5.80 -5.85 -1.35
N GLY A 243 5.72 -6.54 -2.50
CA GLY A 243 5.05 -6.03 -3.71
C GLY A 243 5.91 -5.12 -4.60
N SER A 244 7.21 -4.99 -4.33
CA SER A 244 8.17 -4.25 -5.16
C SER A 244 8.58 -4.97 -6.46
N TYR A 245 8.06 -6.18 -6.68
CA TYR A 245 8.43 -7.03 -7.80
C TYR A 245 8.02 -6.43 -9.15
N GLN A 246 9.00 -6.26 -10.04
CA GLN A 246 8.81 -5.78 -11.39
C GLN A 246 9.54 -6.68 -12.37
N GLU A 247 8.89 -7.01 -13.48
CA GLU A 247 9.51 -7.70 -14.61
C GLU A 247 9.57 -6.78 -15.83
N GLY A 248 10.61 -6.96 -16.64
CA GLY A 248 10.75 -6.34 -17.94
C GLY A 248 11.18 -7.38 -18.96
N ARG A 249 10.69 -7.27 -20.19
CA ARG A 249 11.19 -8.03 -21.32
C ARG A 249 11.52 -7.07 -22.45
N LEU A 250 12.76 -7.14 -22.92
CA LEU A 250 13.27 -6.33 -24.01
C LEU A 250 13.64 -7.27 -25.16
N PHE A 251 13.05 -7.04 -26.33
CA PHE A 251 13.32 -7.83 -27.53
C PHE A 251 14.05 -6.99 -28.55
N PHE A 252 15.24 -7.42 -28.97
CA PHE A 252 16.05 -6.74 -29.98
C PHE A 252 15.98 -7.51 -31.29
N ASP A 253 15.66 -6.79 -32.35
CA ASP A 253 15.80 -7.24 -33.73
C ASP A 253 17.22 -6.91 -34.26
N GLN A 254 17.42 -7.04 -35.57
CA GLN A 254 18.70 -6.79 -36.22
C GLN A 254 19.18 -5.32 -36.13
N ASP A 255 18.32 -4.35 -35.80
CA ASP A 255 18.76 -2.96 -35.67
C ASP A 255 19.59 -2.73 -34.38
N LEU A 256 19.49 -3.64 -33.40
CA LEU A 256 20.20 -3.61 -32.11
C LEU A 256 20.15 -2.25 -31.40
N LYS A 257 19.06 -1.49 -31.58
CA LYS A 257 18.89 -0.20 -30.94
C LYS A 257 18.88 -0.38 -29.41
N PRO A 258 19.61 0.45 -28.65
CA PRO A 258 19.60 0.37 -27.20
C PRO A 258 18.17 0.51 -26.67
N GLN A 259 17.79 -0.36 -25.75
CA GLN A 259 16.49 -0.32 -25.09
C GLN A 259 16.65 0.05 -23.62
N VAL A 260 15.56 0.56 -23.04
CA VAL A 260 15.55 1.03 -21.66
C VAL A 260 14.44 0.34 -20.92
N TRP A 261 14.80 -0.33 -19.82
CA TRP A 261 13.84 -0.78 -18.84
C TRP A 261 13.81 0.23 -17.68
N ARG A 262 12.63 0.74 -17.37
CA ARG A 262 12.42 1.63 -16.22
C ARG A 262 11.98 0.80 -15.04
N VAL A 263 12.68 0.95 -13.92
CA VAL A 263 12.35 0.32 -12.66
C VAL A 263 11.87 1.39 -11.70
N ASN A 264 10.67 1.23 -11.18
CA ASN A 264 10.13 2.11 -10.16
C ASN A 264 10.62 1.62 -8.80
N ALA A 265 11.51 2.36 -8.15
CA ALA A 265 12.17 1.94 -6.92
C ALA A 265 11.82 2.88 -5.79
N ALA A 266 11.50 2.33 -4.62
CA ALA A 266 11.26 3.12 -3.42
C ALA A 266 12.51 3.90 -2.98
N ASP A 267 13.66 3.23 -3.02
CA ASP A 267 14.97 3.84 -2.84
C ASP A 267 15.81 3.61 -4.11
N PRO A 268 16.14 4.66 -4.88
CA PRO A 268 16.95 4.57 -6.09
C PRO A 268 18.42 4.25 -5.79
N ARG A 269 18.81 4.12 -4.52
CA ARG A 269 20.11 3.55 -4.12
C ARG A 269 20.08 2.02 -4.16
N GLN A 270 18.91 1.39 -3.96
CA GLN A 270 18.73 -0.04 -4.12
C GLN A 270 18.48 -0.38 -5.60
N ARG A 271 19.56 -0.45 -6.37
CA ARG A 271 19.52 -0.69 -7.83
C ARG A 271 19.78 -2.13 -8.22
N ARG A 272 19.84 -3.06 -7.27
CA ARG A 272 20.14 -4.45 -7.59
C ARG A 272 18.95 -5.06 -8.32
N TYR A 273 19.17 -5.51 -9.55
CA TYR A 273 18.22 -6.24 -10.36
C TYR A 273 18.86 -7.53 -10.85
N GLU A 274 18.05 -8.43 -11.36
CA GLU A 274 18.49 -9.65 -11.99
C GLU A 274 18.11 -9.64 -13.46
N TYR A 275 18.92 -10.26 -14.30
CA TYR A 275 18.61 -10.43 -15.72
C TYR A 275 18.99 -11.82 -16.21
N CYS A 276 18.26 -12.32 -17.19
CA CYS A 276 18.67 -13.44 -18.02
C CYS A 276 18.41 -13.09 -19.49
N PHE A 277 19.10 -13.76 -20.41
CA PHE A 277 19.01 -13.43 -21.82
C PHE A 277 19.23 -14.65 -22.71
N THR A 278 18.72 -14.54 -23.92
CA THR A 278 19.01 -15.42 -25.05
C THR A 278 19.40 -14.57 -26.25
N LEU A 279 20.58 -14.81 -26.80
CA LEU A 279 21.06 -14.26 -28.08
C LEU A 279 21.03 -15.38 -29.11
N PHE A 280 20.27 -15.19 -30.19
CA PHE A 280 20.21 -16.15 -31.29
C PHE A 280 20.94 -15.57 -32.51
N PHE A 281 21.85 -16.36 -33.08
CA PHE A 281 22.71 -15.93 -34.17
C PHE A 281 22.22 -16.47 -35.53
N ASN A 282 22.62 -15.80 -36.61
CA ASN A 282 22.24 -16.18 -37.98
C ASN A 282 22.86 -17.52 -38.43
N ASP A 283 23.88 -18.02 -37.72
CA ASP A 283 24.47 -19.35 -37.92
C ASP A 283 23.74 -20.47 -37.15
N ASN A 284 22.58 -20.17 -36.58
CA ASN A 284 21.77 -21.03 -35.70
C ASN A 284 22.45 -21.42 -34.38
N THR A 285 23.49 -20.70 -33.95
CA THR A 285 24.00 -20.83 -32.59
C THR A 285 23.19 -19.98 -31.61
N GLU A 286 23.17 -20.39 -30.34
CA GLU A 286 22.53 -19.67 -29.26
C GLU A 286 23.53 -19.40 -28.14
N LEU A 287 23.51 -18.18 -27.61
CA LEU A 287 24.15 -17.84 -26.34
C LEU A 287 23.08 -17.48 -25.32
N ARG A 288 22.96 -18.30 -24.27
CA ARG A 288 21.95 -18.12 -23.23
C ARG A 288 22.58 -18.03 -21.85
N ALA A 289 22.05 -17.13 -21.02
CA ALA A 289 22.32 -17.16 -19.59
C ALA A 289 21.64 -18.37 -18.95
N ALA A 290 22.42 -19.29 -18.38
CA ALA A 290 21.90 -20.49 -17.73
C ALA A 290 21.04 -20.19 -16.49
N GLU A 291 21.31 -19.06 -15.81
CA GLU A 291 20.67 -18.63 -14.58
C GLU A 291 20.45 -17.10 -14.62
N TRP A 292 19.66 -16.59 -13.68
CA TRP A 292 19.53 -15.16 -13.43
C TRP A 292 20.85 -14.58 -12.92
N ILE A 293 21.26 -13.45 -13.47
CA ILE A 293 22.51 -12.78 -13.15
C ILE A 293 22.17 -11.48 -12.45
N GLU A 294 22.71 -11.27 -11.24
CA GLU A 294 22.56 -10.03 -10.50
C GLU A 294 23.44 -8.91 -11.10
N SER A 295 22.90 -7.69 -11.12
CA SER A 295 23.64 -6.47 -11.44
C SER A 295 23.00 -5.26 -10.77
N ASP A 296 23.81 -4.24 -10.50
CA ASP A 296 23.37 -2.90 -10.10
C ASP A 296 23.78 -1.83 -11.13
N ALA A 297 24.34 -2.27 -12.27
CA ALA A 297 24.86 -1.37 -13.29
C ALA A 297 23.71 -0.66 -14.01
N PRO A 298 23.76 0.68 -14.19
CA PRO A 298 22.73 1.41 -14.93
C PRO A 298 22.77 1.13 -16.44
N THR A 299 23.79 0.42 -16.90
CA THR A 299 23.97 0.01 -18.28
C THR A 299 24.43 -1.44 -18.34
N LEU A 300 23.61 -2.26 -18.98
CA LEU A 300 23.87 -3.67 -19.23
C LEU A 300 24.35 -3.82 -20.68
N THR A 301 25.48 -4.49 -20.87
CA THR A 301 25.99 -4.82 -22.20
C THR A 301 26.01 -6.34 -22.33
N LEU A 302 25.44 -6.87 -23.41
CA LEU A 302 25.31 -8.30 -23.68
C LEU A 302 26.12 -8.67 -24.92
N GLY A 303 26.76 -9.83 -24.92
CA GLY A 303 27.49 -10.34 -26.09
C GLY A 303 28.56 -11.36 -25.75
N ARG A 304 29.00 -12.11 -26.76
CA ARG A 304 30.07 -13.12 -26.75
C ARG A 304 31.45 -12.54 -26.46
N ARG A 305 31.63 -11.22 -26.43
CA ARG A 305 32.92 -10.57 -26.11
C ARG A 305 32.84 -9.65 -24.90
N VAL A 306 31.72 -9.66 -24.19
CA VAL A 306 31.54 -8.84 -23.00
C VAL A 306 32.06 -9.62 -21.80
N PRO A 307 33.07 -9.12 -21.07
CA PRO A 307 33.54 -9.77 -19.86
C PRO A 307 32.43 -9.82 -18.82
N MET A 308 32.24 -10.98 -18.17
CA MET A 308 31.22 -11.16 -17.15
C MET A 308 31.87 -11.47 -15.81
N GLN A 309 31.40 -10.84 -14.74
CA GLN A 309 31.74 -11.26 -13.39
C GLN A 309 30.88 -12.48 -13.03
N ARG A 310 31.50 -13.52 -12.51
CA ARG A 310 30.86 -14.76 -12.06
C ARG A 310 31.18 -14.96 -10.59
N THR A 311 30.17 -15.38 -9.84
CA THR A 311 30.30 -15.78 -8.45
C THR A 311 29.88 -17.24 -8.36
N VAL A 312 30.76 -18.09 -7.84
CA VAL A 312 30.52 -19.51 -7.60
C VAL A 312 30.33 -19.71 -6.11
N SER A 313 29.17 -20.24 -5.72
CA SER A 313 28.94 -20.55 -4.31
C SER A 313 29.48 -21.94 -3.97
N VAL A 314 30.41 -21.99 -3.04
CA VAL A 314 31.10 -23.22 -2.63
C VAL A 314 30.65 -23.58 -1.21
N ARG A 315 30.17 -24.81 -1.04
CA ARG A 315 29.77 -25.33 0.28
C ARG A 315 30.03 -26.83 0.43
N PRO A 316 30.43 -27.31 1.62
CA PRO A 316 30.42 -28.73 1.95
C PRO A 316 29.03 -29.35 1.95
N ALA A 317 28.94 -30.65 1.63
CA ALA A 317 27.71 -31.44 1.71
C ALA A 317 28.03 -32.89 2.11
N GLY A 318 27.32 -33.46 3.09
CA GLY A 318 27.56 -34.82 3.59
C GLY A 318 27.51 -34.91 5.12
N PRO A 319 28.16 -35.92 5.75
CA PRO A 319 28.23 -36.04 7.21
C PRO A 319 28.98 -34.88 7.87
N SER A 320 28.82 -34.71 9.19
CA SER A 320 29.56 -33.68 9.92
C SER A 320 31.05 -33.96 9.91
N PHE A 321 31.88 -32.92 10.00
CA PHE A 321 33.33 -33.07 10.01
C PHE A 321 33.80 -33.90 11.22
N ASP A 322 33.10 -33.80 12.36
CA ASP A 322 33.41 -34.59 13.55
C ASP A 322 33.12 -36.08 13.35
N ASP A 323 32.01 -36.44 12.69
CA ASP A 323 31.63 -37.85 12.47
C ASP A 323 32.67 -38.62 11.65
N VAL A 324 33.35 -37.93 10.73
CA VAL A 324 34.36 -38.53 9.84
C VAL A 324 35.78 -38.12 10.20
N GLN A 325 35.98 -37.49 11.37
CA GLN A 325 37.27 -36.98 11.84
C GLN A 325 38.00 -36.07 10.83
N LEU A 326 37.24 -35.32 10.04
CA LEU A 326 37.79 -34.32 9.12
C LEU A 326 38.23 -33.09 9.92
N ARG A 327 39.42 -32.57 9.60
CA ARG A 327 39.95 -31.33 10.16
C ARG A 327 39.46 -30.14 9.34
N ASP A 328 39.71 -30.18 8.04
CA ASP A 328 39.37 -29.12 7.10
C ASP A 328 39.22 -29.65 5.66
N ILE A 329 38.54 -28.86 4.83
CA ILE A 329 38.55 -28.98 3.37
C ILE A 329 39.15 -27.71 2.81
N THR A 330 40.24 -27.82 2.05
CA THR A 330 40.77 -26.71 1.25
C THR A 330 40.35 -26.89 -0.20
N VAL A 331 39.80 -25.85 -0.82
CA VAL A 331 39.48 -25.81 -2.25
C VAL A 331 40.27 -24.71 -2.90
N THR A 332 41.06 -25.06 -3.90
CA THR A 332 41.75 -24.10 -4.75
C THR A 332 41.00 -23.99 -6.07
N LEU A 333 40.49 -22.81 -6.41
CA LEU A 333 39.72 -22.57 -7.64
C LEU A 333 40.47 -21.61 -8.57
N SER A 334 40.47 -21.92 -9.86
CA SER A 334 41.03 -21.05 -10.92
C SER A 334 40.08 -21.00 -12.11
N PRO A 335 39.88 -19.83 -12.74
CA PRO A 335 39.04 -19.73 -13.94
C PRO A 335 39.67 -20.49 -15.12
N VAL A 336 38.83 -21.13 -15.95
CA VAL A 336 39.26 -21.76 -17.20
C VAL A 336 39.68 -20.65 -18.17
N ASP A 337 40.86 -20.78 -18.79
CA ASP A 337 41.42 -19.87 -19.80
C ASP A 337 41.77 -18.43 -19.37
N ALA A 338 41.60 -18.06 -18.10
CA ALA A 338 42.05 -16.77 -17.60
C ALA A 338 43.34 -16.93 -16.78
N SER A 339 44.30 -16.03 -16.99
CA SER A 339 45.54 -15.92 -16.20
C SER A 339 45.28 -15.41 -14.77
N GLY A 340 44.11 -15.68 -14.20
CA GLY A 340 43.72 -15.28 -12.87
C GLY A 340 44.51 -16.07 -11.82
N ALA A 341 44.82 -15.42 -10.70
CA ALA A 341 45.38 -16.12 -9.55
C ALA A 341 44.36 -17.14 -9.03
N ALA A 342 44.86 -18.32 -8.65
CA ALA A 342 44.06 -19.31 -7.94
C ALA A 342 43.58 -18.71 -6.61
N THR A 343 42.32 -18.97 -6.26
CA THR A 343 41.72 -18.56 -4.97
C THR A 343 41.59 -19.78 -4.08
N GLU A 344 42.15 -19.70 -2.87
CA GLU A 344 42.05 -20.76 -1.87
C GLU A 344 40.91 -20.47 -0.88
N LEU A 345 40.02 -21.44 -0.68
CA LEU A 345 38.92 -21.41 0.27
C LEU A 345 39.07 -22.57 1.26
N VAL A 346 39.13 -22.27 2.56
CA VAL A 346 39.23 -23.29 3.63
C VAL A 346 37.89 -23.42 4.35
N PHE A 347 37.42 -24.65 4.56
CA PHE A 347 36.20 -24.95 5.30
C PHE A 347 36.53 -25.81 6.51
N GLU A 348 36.00 -25.46 7.67
CA GLU A 348 36.23 -26.14 8.95
C GLU A 348 34.94 -26.78 9.50
N GLN A 349 33.79 -26.44 8.91
CA GLN A 349 32.47 -26.91 9.31
C GLN A 349 31.57 -27.13 8.08
N LEU A 350 30.53 -27.97 8.23
CA LEU A 350 29.65 -28.37 7.14
C LEU A 350 28.73 -27.24 6.64
N ASP A 351 28.35 -26.32 7.52
CA ASP A 351 27.42 -25.23 7.25
C ASP A 351 28.08 -23.97 6.66
N GLN A 352 29.41 -23.96 6.55
CA GLN A 352 30.15 -22.85 5.95
C GLN A 352 29.87 -22.72 4.45
N ARG A 353 29.53 -21.50 4.04
CA ARG A 353 29.39 -21.10 2.63
C ARG A 353 30.43 -20.02 2.33
N LYS A 354 31.16 -20.19 1.22
CA LYS A 354 32.11 -19.20 0.71
C LYS A 354 31.91 -19.00 -0.78
N ASP A 355 32.20 -17.80 -1.26
CA ASP A 355 31.98 -17.44 -2.65
C ASP A 355 33.32 -17.21 -3.36
N PHE A 356 33.45 -17.77 -4.56
CA PHE A 356 34.58 -17.56 -5.46
C PHE A 356 34.15 -16.66 -6.60
N THR A 357 34.73 -15.46 -6.68
CA THR A 357 34.39 -14.50 -7.72
C THR A 357 35.51 -14.37 -8.74
N TYR A 358 35.19 -14.47 -10.03
CA TYR A 358 36.16 -14.27 -11.11
C TYR A 358 35.53 -13.52 -12.29
N ARG A 359 36.38 -12.94 -13.13
CA ARG A 359 35.97 -12.27 -14.37
C ARG A 359 36.19 -13.21 -15.55
N ALA A 360 35.12 -13.75 -16.11
CA ALA A 360 35.17 -14.49 -17.37
C ALA A 360 35.41 -13.50 -18.53
N PRO A 361 36.28 -13.83 -19.49
CA PRO A 361 36.55 -12.97 -20.64
C PRO A 361 35.32 -12.82 -21.55
N ASN A 362 34.42 -13.80 -21.53
CA ASN A 362 33.15 -13.77 -22.24
C ASN A 362 32.12 -14.74 -21.64
N ALA A 363 30.89 -14.66 -22.15
CA ALA A 363 29.76 -15.49 -21.75
C ALA A 363 29.83 -16.96 -22.22
N VAL A 364 30.78 -17.32 -23.09
CA VAL A 364 30.92 -18.68 -23.66
C VAL A 364 31.97 -19.49 -22.88
N GLN A 365 33.06 -18.85 -22.47
CA GLN A 365 34.13 -19.42 -21.66
C GLN A 365 33.80 -19.28 -20.17
N VAL A 366 32.75 -19.99 -19.75
CA VAL A 366 32.29 -20.01 -18.36
C VAL A 366 32.73 -21.32 -17.73
N GLY A 367 33.62 -21.24 -16.75
CA GLY A 367 34.08 -22.40 -16.01
C GLY A 367 35.27 -22.12 -15.12
N TYR A 368 35.47 -23.02 -14.17
CA TYR A 368 36.63 -23.04 -13.30
C TYR A 368 37.15 -24.46 -13.16
N VAL A 369 38.46 -24.57 -13.00
CA VAL A 369 39.10 -25.78 -12.50
C VAL A 369 39.24 -25.65 -10.98
N TYR A 370 39.15 -26.77 -10.29
CA TYR A 370 39.29 -26.80 -8.85
C TYR A 370 40.08 -28.02 -8.39
N GLU A 371 40.75 -27.88 -7.25
CA GLU A 371 41.37 -28.97 -6.51
C GLU A 371 40.85 -28.96 -5.08
N VAL A 372 40.22 -30.05 -4.64
CA VAL A 372 39.71 -30.22 -3.28
C VAL A 372 40.68 -31.09 -2.49
N VAL A 373 41.24 -30.56 -1.41
CA VAL A 373 42.10 -31.28 -0.48
C VAL A 373 41.37 -31.48 0.84
N TYR A 374 41.04 -32.72 1.13
CA TYR A 374 40.47 -33.16 2.41
C TYR A 374 41.61 -33.49 3.37
N ARG A 375 41.61 -32.92 4.58
CA ARG A 375 42.59 -33.23 5.63
C ARG A 375 41.88 -33.81 6.85
N TRP A 376 42.32 -34.98 7.30
CA TRP A 376 41.78 -35.63 8.49
C TRP A 376 42.62 -35.32 9.73
N ARG A 377 42.02 -35.43 10.91
CA ARG A 377 42.69 -35.21 12.20
C ARG A 377 43.82 -36.21 12.48
N ASN A 378 43.77 -37.39 11.85
CA ASN A 378 44.83 -38.40 11.91
C ASN A 378 46.03 -38.12 10.97
N GLY A 379 46.02 -37.00 10.23
CA GLY A 379 47.08 -36.62 9.30
C GLY A 379 46.94 -37.16 7.89
N ARG A 380 45.92 -37.99 7.59
CA ARG A 380 45.60 -38.43 6.23
C ARG A 380 45.17 -37.24 5.37
N THR A 381 45.50 -37.29 4.08
CA THR A 381 45.05 -36.32 3.08
C THR A 381 44.54 -37.02 1.83
N LYS A 382 43.60 -36.38 1.12
CA LYS A 382 43.06 -36.84 -0.17
C LYS A 382 42.84 -35.61 -1.05
N SER A 383 43.38 -35.62 -2.26
CA SER A 383 43.14 -34.58 -3.26
C SER A 383 42.20 -35.10 -4.35
N VAL A 384 41.27 -34.26 -4.79
CA VAL A 384 40.32 -34.52 -5.88
C VAL A 384 40.32 -33.33 -6.83
N PRO A 385 40.93 -33.44 -8.02
CA PRO A 385 40.81 -32.41 -9.05
C PRO A 385 39.47 -32.50 -9.77
N GLY A 386 39.00 -31.37 -10.31
CA GLY A 386 37.81 -31.32 -11.15
C GLY A 386 37.70 -30.03 -11.94
N ALA A 387 36.66 -29.96 -12.78
CA ALA A 387 36.29 -28.77 -13.51
C ALA A 387 34.77 -28.66 -13.55
N SER A 388 34.24 -27.44 -13.48
CA SER A 388 32.81 -27.21 -13.47
C SER A 388 32.46 -25.86 -14.12
N PRO A 389 31.37 -25.78 -14.89
CA PRO A 389 30.78 -24.52 -15.35
C PRO A 389 29.68 -23.99 -14.42
N ALA A 390 29.30 -24.74 -13.38
CA ALA A 390 28.12 -24.45 -12.56
C ALA A 390 28.30 -23.22 -11.63
N GLY A 391 27.21 -22.52 -11.32
CA GLY A 391 27.19 -21.42 -10.34
C GLY A 391 27.38 -21.88 -8.89
N ALA A 392 27.36 -23.19 -8.63
CA ALA A 392 27.56 -23.77 -7.31
C ALA A 392 28.50 -24.99 -7.36
N LEU A 393 29.39 -25.09 -6.37
CA LEU A 393 30.23 -26.26 -6.13
C LEU A 393 29.87 -26.90 -4.80
N LEU A 394 29.36 -28.13 -4.85
CA LEU A 394 29.12 -28.95 -3.66
C LEU A 394 30.36 -29.82 -3.38
N LEU A 395 30.95 -29.64 -2.21
CA LEU A 395 32.10 -30.45 -1.77
C LEU A 395 31.56 -31.66 -1.01
N ASN A 396 31.49 -32.81 -1.69
CA ASN A 396 31.02 -34.04 -1.08
C ASN A 396 31.99 -34.47 0.03
N VAL A 397 31.55 -34.47 1.28
CA VAL A 397 32.32 -34.95 2.43
C VAL A 397 32.40 -36.49 2.34
N PRO A 398 33.60 -37.09 2.34
CA PRO A 398 33.76 -38.54 2.24
C PRO A 398 33.05 -39.25 3.40
N THR A 399 32.33 -40.34 3.10
CA THR A 399 31.66 -41.17 4.12
C THR A 399 32.56 -42.24 4.73
N GLU A 400 33.78 -42.42 4.20
CA GLU A 400 34.76 -43.34 4.77
C GLU A 400 35.25 -42.79 6.12
N VAL A 401 34.88 -43.47 7.20
CA VAL A 401 35.54 -43.29 8.49
C VAL A 401 36.96 -43.84 8.33
N ALA A 402 37.95 -42.96 8.47
CA ALA A 402 39.36 -43.31 8.31
C ALA A 402 39.86 -44.21 9.44
#